data_AF-A0A660YE80-F1
#
_entry.id   AF-A0A660YE80-F1
#
_cell.length_a   1.000
_cell.length_b   1.000
_cell.length_c   1.000
_cell.angle_alpha   90.00
_cell.angle_beta   90.00
_cell.angle_gamma   90.00
#
_symmetry.space_group_name_H-M   'P 1'
#
loop_
_entity.id
_entity.type
_entity.pdbx_description
1 polymer ?
#
loop_
_entity_poly.entity_id
_entity_poly.type
_entity_poly.pdbx_seq_one_letter_code
_entity_poly.pdbx_strand_id
1 'polypeptide(L)'
;MTNITLKEFLIEDVKQRNHYGKKVKSRKWWSKARIGKAHDRRIKLTPKMKEEIVKQYARGDVSTRELAREWDVSRKTIQYTLDPEKAKRNYARRVETGGSKQYYDKDKQREYMRKHRKHLREVGV
;
A
#
# COMPACT_ATOMS: atom_id res chain seq x y z
N MET A 1 -28.41 36.38 22.64
CA MET A 1 -27.24 36.53 21.75
C MET A 1 -25.98 36.51 22.59
N THR A 2 -25.25 35.41 22.56
CA THR A 2 -23.80 35.40 22.33
C THR A 2 -23.55 34.02 21.73
N ASN A 3 -23.51 33.98 20.40
CA ASN A 3 -23.04 32.83 19.65
C ASN A 3 -21.59 32.59 20.09
N ILE A 4 -21.41 31.75 21.11
CA ILE A 4 -20.11 31.17 21.43
C ILE A 4 -19.77 30.36 20.19
N THR A 5 -18.96 31.00 19.34
CA THR A 5 -18.59 30.45 18.06
C THR A 5 -18.04 29.05 18.30
N LEU A 6 -18.52 28.07 17.52
CA LEU A 6 -18.02 26.69 17.52
C LEU A 6 -16.49 26.56 17.33
N LYS A 7 -15.79 27.68 17.12
CA LYS A 7 -14.34 27.81 17.05
C LYS A 7 -13.65 27.79 18.41
N GLU A 8 -14.29 28.17 19.51
CA GLU A 8 -13.65 28.13 20.84
C GLU A 8 -13.63 26.71 21.43
N PHE A 9 -14.60 25.87 21.08
CA PHE A 9 -14.59 24.44 21.45
C PHE A 9 -13.58 23.61 20.63
N LEU A 10 -12.98 24.19 19.59
CA LEU A 10 -12.01 23.55 18.72
C LEU A 10 -10.55 23.78 19.16
N ILE A 11 -10.32 24.49 20.27
CA ILE A 11 -8.99 24.86 20.77
C ILE A 11 -8.86 24.59 22.28
N GLU A 12 -9.51 23.53 22.79
CA GLU A 12 -9.02 22.86 24.00
C GLU A 12 -8.07 21.74 23.58
N ASP A 13 -6.85 22.17 23.31
CA ASP A 13 -5.70 21.31 23.19
C ASP A 13 -5.49 20.53 24.49
N VAL A 14 -4.98 19.30 24.33
CA VAL A 14 -4.48 18.41 25.40
C VAL A 14 -5.53 17.56 26.12
N LYS A 15 -5.89 16.43 25.49
CA LYS A 15 -5.85 15.10 26.13
C LYS A 15 -5.96 13.94 25.13
N GLN A 16 -5.12 13.92 24.10
CA GLN A 16 -5.01 12.75 23.23
C GLN A 16 -4.07 11.71 23.86
N ARG A 17 -4.35 11.30 25.11
CA ARG A 17 -3.84 10.05 25.65
C ARG A 17 -4.84 8.97 25.28
N ASN A 18 -4.41 7.84 24.72
CA ASN A 18 -5.33 6.71 24.54
C ASN A 18 -5.81 6.20 25.92
N HIS A 19 -6.75 5.25 25.95
CA HIS A 19 -7.25 4.64 27.20
C HIS A 19 -6.14 4.13 28.14
N TYR A 20 -4.92 3.92 27.62
CA TYR A 20 -3.72 3.51 28.35
C TYR A 20 -2.78 4.67 28.76
N GLY A 21 -3.22 5.93 28.68
CA GLY A 21 -2.41 7.08 29.08
C GLY A 21 -1.29 7.48 28.10
N LYS A 22 -1.19 6.86 26.91
CA LYS A 22 -0.08 7.12 25.96
C LYS A 22 -0.40 8.28 25.04
N LYS A 23 0.53 9.23 24.88
CA LYS A 23 0.43 10.34 23.91
C LYS A 23 0.18 9.78 22.51
N VAL A 24 -0.95 10.12 21.92
CA VAL A 24 -1.32 9.74 20.55
C VAL A 24 -0.84 10.83 19.60
N LYS A 25 -0.08 10.43 18.57
CA LYS A 25 0.41 11.36 17.55
C LYS A 25 -0.76 11.87 16.72
N SER A 26 -0.85 13.19 16.55
CA SER A 26 -1.92 13.82 15.78
C SER A 26 -1.89 13.39 14.31
N ARG A 27 -3.02 13.44 13.61
CA ARG A 27 -3.08 13.12 12.18
C ARG A 27 -2.16 14.01 11.34
N LYS A 28 -1.98 15.27 11.77
CA LYS A 28 -1.04 16.24 11.18
C LYS A 28 0.42 15.78 11.31
N TRP A 29 0.77 15.15 12.44
CA TRP A 29 2.09 14.54 12.63
C TRP A 29 2.36 13.42 11.62
N TRP A 30 1.40 12.49 11.44
CA TRP A 30 1.55 11.39 10.47
C TRP A 30 1.61 11.87 9.02
N SER A 31 0.93 12.96 8.69
CA SER A 31 1.05 13.60 7.38
C SER A 31 2.45 14.15 7.13
N LYS A 32 3.08 14.78 8.15
CA LYS A 32 4.44 15.33 8.08
C LYS A 32 5.52 14.24 8.08
N ALA A 33 5.30 13.15 8.81
CA ALA A 33 6.24 12.02 8.88
C ALA A 33 6.25 11.15 7.61
N ARG A 34 5.29 11.31 6.70
CA ARG A 34 5.30 10.61 5.42
C ARG A 34 6.42 11.16 4.54
N ILE A 35 7.33 10.28 4.18
CA ILE A 35 8.49 10.48 3.30
C ILE A 35 8.12 10.97 1.87
N GLY A 36 6.83 11.13 1.55
CA GLY A 36 6.37 11.62 0.24
C GLY A 36 6.51 10.57 -0.87
N LYS A 37 5.80 10.77 -1.98
CA LYS A 37 5.79 9.81 -3.12
C LYS A 37 7.14 9.76 -3.85
N ALA A 38 7.88 10.87 -3.85
CA ALA A 38 9.17 11.00 -4.54
C ALA A 38 10.25 10.07 -3.95
N HIS A 39 10.17 9.76 -2.66
CA HIS A 39 11.14 8.93 -1.95
C HIS A 39 10.60 7.51 -1.65
N ASP A 40 9.50 7.10 -2.30
CA ASP A 40 8.95 5.76 -2.14
C ASP A 40 9.80 4.73 -2.91
N ARG A 41 10.58 3.94 -2.17
CA ARG A 41 11.47 2.88 -2.68
C ARG A 41 10.74 1.77 -3.46
N ARG A 42 9.40 1.70 -3.37
CA ARG A 42 8.57 0.75 -4.13
C ARG A 42 8.41 1.17 -5.59
N ILE A 43 8.52 2.47 -5.89
CA ILE A 43 8.40 3.01 -7.25
C ILE A 43 9.75 2.87 -7.94
N LYS A 44 9.86 1.92 -8.88
CA LYS A 44 11.11 1.67 -9.63
C LYS A 44 11.32 2.59 -10.82
N LEU A 45 10.24 3.04 -11.45
CA LEU A 45 10.27 3.93 -12.61
C LEU A 45 9.37 5.14 -12.33
N THR A 46 9.94 6.33 -12.44
CA THR A 46 9.16 7.58 -12.39
C THR A 46 8.31 7.73 -13.66
N PRO A 47 7.25 8.57 -13.65
CA PRO A 47 6.43 8.79 -14.84
C PRO A 47 7.25 9.21 -16.07
N LYS A 48 8.22 10.12 -15.89
CA LYS A 48 9.14 10.56 -16.95
C LYS A 48 9.92 9.36 -17.52
N MET A 49 10.61 8.60 -16.65
CA MET A 49 11.36 7.40 -17.09
C MET A 49 10.51 6.42 -17.92
N LYS A 50 9.22 6.26 -17.57
CA LYS A 50 8.31 5.42 -18.36
C LYS A 50 8.05 5.97 -19.75
N GLU A 51 7.86 7.28 -19.89
CA GLU A 51 7.71 7.95 -21.18
C GLU A 51 8.97 7.81 -22.03
N GLU A 52 10.15 8.00 -21.44
CA GLU A 52 11.43 7.77 -22.13
C GLU A 52 11.58 6.32 -22.61
N ILE A 53 11.24 5.33 -21.79
CA ILE A 53 11.25 3.91 -22.18
C ILE A 53 10.32 3.64 -23.37
N VAL A 54 9.12 4.22 -23.37
CA VAL A 54 8.16 4.08 -24.47
C VAL A 54 8.72 4.71 -25.76
N LYS A 55 9.32 5.90 -25.67
CA LYS A 55 9.95 6.58 -26.82
C LYS A 55 11.13 5.78 -27.37
N GLN A 56 12.01 5.27 -26.50
CA GLN A 56 13.17 4.47 -26.90
C GLN A 56 12.71 3.18 -27.61
N TYR A 57 11.73 2.47 -27.05
CA TYR A 57 11.19 1.26 -27.66
C TYR A 57 10.50 1.54 -29.01
N ALA A 58 9.80 2.67 -29.14
CA ALA A 58 9.14 3.07 -30.37
C ALA A 58 10.11 3.37 -31.53
N ARG A 59 11.38 3.71 -31.25
CA ARG A 59 12.42 3.88 -32.27
C ARG A 59 12.85 2.56 -32.90
N GLY A 60 12.64 1.43 -32.22
CA GLY A 60 12.93 0.09 -32.72
C GLY A 60 14.37 -0.40 -32.49
N ASP A 61 15.25 0.46 -31.99
CA ASP A 61 16.68 0.17 -31.86
C ASP A 61 17.04 -0.68 -30.62
N VAL A 62 16.10 -0.81 -29.67
CA VAL A 62 16.36 -1.45 -28.37
C VAL A 62 15.29 -2.47 -28.01
N SER A 63 15.76 -3.64 -27.57
CA SER A 63 14.88 -4.70 -27.11
C SER A 63 14.42 -4.47 -25.67
N THR A 64 13.32 -5.12 -25.28
CA THR A 64 12.84 -5.10 -23.89
C THR A 64 13.85 -5.64 -22.86
N ARG A 65 14.84 -6.43 -23.28
CA ARG A 65 15.89 -6.95 -22.39
C ARG A 65 17.01 -5.93 -22.20
N GLU A 66 17.37 -5.20 -23.24
CA GLU A 66 18.37 -4.13 -23.13
C GLU A 66 17.86 -2.99 -22.26
N LEU A 67 16.62 -2.55 -22.49
CA LEU A 67 15.94 -1.56 -21.63
C LEU A 67 15.89 -2.00 -20.16
N ALA A 68 15.68 -3.29 -19.90
CA ALA A 68 15.66 -3.80 -18.53
C ALA A 68 17.04 -3.71 -17.85
N ARG A 69 18.13 -3.92 -18.60
CA ARG A 69 19.51 -3.79 -18.09
C ARG A 69 19.89 -2.32 -17.91
N GLU A 70 19.56 -1.47 -18.87
CA GLU A 70 19.85 -0.03 -18.84
C GLU A 70 19.19 0.67 -17.64
N TRP A 71 17.92 0.35 -17.39
CA TRP A 71 17.14 0.95 -16.32
C TRP A 71 17.17 0.18 -14.98
N ASP A 72 17.99 -0.87 -14.87
CA ASP A 72 18.10 -1.77 -13.71
C ASP A 72 16.72 -2.22 -13.15
N VAL A 73 15.87 -2.72 -14.04
CA VAL A 73 14.54 -3.23 -13.68
C VAL A 73 14.28 -4.59 -14.30
N SER A 74 13.31 -5.32 -13.74
CA SER A 74 12.89 -6.58 -14.35
C SER A 74 12.33 -6.33 -15.77
N ARG A 75 12.58 -7.27 -16.68
CA ARG A 75 11.98 -7.28 -18.02
C ARG A 75 10.45 -7.16 -17.98
N LYS A 76 9.82 -7.74 -16.96
CA LYS A 76 8.36 -7.68 -16.78
C LYS A 76 7.87 -6.26 -16.50
N THR A 77 8.65 -5.46 -15.75
CA THR A 77 8.37 -4.04 -15.50
C THR A 77 8.34 -3.26 -16.81
N ILE A 78 9.31 -3.49 -17.70
CA ILE A 78 9.34 -2.87 -19.03
C ILE A 78 8.11 -3.31 -19.84
N GLN A 79 7.81 -4.60 -19.90
CA GLN A 79 6.62 -5.10 -20.61
C GLN A 79 5.31 -4.47 -20.12
N TYR A 80 5.14 -4.30 -18.81
CA TYR A 80 3.95 -3.65 -18.25
C TYR A 80 3.91 -2.14 -18.48
N THR A 81 5.08 -1.54 -18.70
CA THR A 81 5.17 -0.12 -19.06
C THR A 81 4.77 0.08 -20.52
N LEU A 82 5.21 -0.81 -21.42
CA LEU A 82 4.87 -0.77 -22.84
C LEU A 82 3.44 -1.25 -23.14
N ASP A 83 2.95 -2.22 -22.39
CA ASP A 83 1.62 -2.84 -22.56
C ASP A 83 0.89 -2.89 -21.20
N PRO A 84 0.18 -1.80 -20.84
CA PRO A 84 -0.58 -1.73 -19.59
C PRO A 84 -1.70 -2.77 -19.49
N GLU A 85 -2.25 -3.22 -20.62
CA GLU A 85 -3.32 -4.22 -20.65
C GLU A 85 -2.82 -5.60 -20.19
N LYS A 86 -1.56 -5.96 -20.47
CA LYS A 86 -0.92 -7.14 -19.84
C LYS A 86 -0.83 -7.02 -18.33
N ALA A 87 -0.57 -5.83 -17.80
CA ALA A 87 -0.53 -5.62 -16.35
C ALA A 87 -1.93 -5.81 -15.73
N LYS A 88 -2.96 -5.24 -16.35
CA LYS A 88 -4.36 -5.41 -15.94
C LYS A 88 -4.79 -6.86 -15.97
N ARG A 89 -4.54 -7.58 -17.07
CA ARG A 89 -4.86 -9.02 -17.19
C ARG A 89 -4.14 -9.87 -16.16
N ASN A 90 -2.86 -9.59 -15.88
CA ASN A 90 -2.13 -10.32 -14.85
C ASN A 90 -2.70 -10.08 -13.45
N TYR A 91 -3.13 -8.84 -13.17
CA TYR A 91 -3.80 -8.52 -11.92
C TYR A 91 -5.17 -9.21 -11.80
N ALA A 92 -5.99 -9.19 -12.85
CA ALA A 92 -7.28 -9.88 -12.89
C ALA A 92 -7.12 -11.39 -12.61
N ARG A 93 -6.19 -12.05 -13.31
CA ARG A 93 -5.88 -13.47 -13.08
C ARG A 93 -5.46 -13.75 -11.64
N ARG A 94 -4.67 -12.85 -11.03
CA ARG A 94 -4.25 -12.98 -9.63
C ARG A 94 -5.45 -12.88 -8.68
N VAL A 95 -6.41 -12.00 -8.98
CA VAL A 95 -7.64 -11.87 -8.20
C VAL A 95 -8.50 -13.12 -8.34
N GLU A 96 -8.70 -13.62 -9.56
CA GLU A 96 -9.46 -14.84 -9.86
C GLU A 96 -8.89 -16.07 -9.15
N THR A 97 -7.56 -16.21 -9.13
CA THR A 97 -6.88 -17.34 -8.45
C THR A 97 -6.92 -17.21 -6.91
N GLY A 98 -7.44 -16.10 -6.37
CA GLY A 98 -7.45 -15.81 -4.94
C GLY A 98 -6.14 -15.21 -4.42
N GLY A 99 -5.09 -15.15 -5.24
CA GLY A 99 -3.81 -14.51 -4.92
C GLY A 99 -3.21 -15.01 -3.61
N SER A 100 -2.88 -14.11 -2.69
CA SER A 100 -2.35 -14.50 -1.37
C SER A 100 -3.41 -15.12 -0.44
N LYS A 101 -4.69 -15.10 -0.83
CA LYS A 101 -5.81 -15.66 -0.10
C LYS A 101 -6.33 -16.96 -0.71
N GLN A 102 -5.62 -17.54 -1.69
CA GLN A 102 -6.04 -18.76 -2.37
C GLN A 102 -6.39 -19.90 -1.40
N TYR A 103 -5.66 -20.03 -0.29
CA TYR A 103 -5.89 -21.04 0.75
C TYR A 103 -6.61 -20.48 1.99
N TYR A 104 -6.97 -19.20 1.97
CA TYR A 104 -7.56 -18.54 3.13
C TYR A 104 -9.07 -18.79 3.15
N ASP A 105 -9.49 -19.63 4.08
CA ASP A 105 -10.89 -19.81 4.44
C ASP A 105 -11.21 -19.01 5.71
N LYS A 106 -12.08 -18.01 5.56
CA LYS A 106 -12.49 -17.09 6.62
C LYS A 106 -13.21 -17.82 7.75
N ASP A 107 -14.05 -18.79 7.42
CA ASP A 107 -14.89 -19.48 8.39
C ASP A 107 -14.07 -20.50 9.17
N LYS A 108 -13.18 -21.23 8.47
CA LYS A 108 -12.17 -22.07 9.12
C LYS A 108 -11.31 -21.26 10.08
N GLN A 109 -10.76 -20.12 9.65
CA GLN A 109 -9.95 -19.25 10.53
C GLN A 109 -10.75 -18.77 11.75
N ARG A 110 -12.02 -18.40 11.56
CA ARG A 110 -12.91 -17.97 12.64
C ARG A 110 -13.09 -19.07 13.70
N GLU A 111 -13.32 -20.30 13.26
CA GLU A 111 -13.47 -21.46 14.16
C GLU A 111 -12.18 -21.79 14.90
N TYR A 112 -11.03 -21.83 14.21
CA TYR A 112 -9.73 -22.06 14.86
C TYR A 112 -9.47 -21.01 15.94
N MET A 113 -9.69 -19.73 15.64
CA MET A 113 -9.51 -18.66 16.62
C MET A 113 -10.50 -18.77 17.78
N ARG A 114 -11.73 -19.25 17.56
CA ARG A 114 -12.71 -19.52 18.63
C ARG A 114 -12.21 -20.64 19.55
N LYS A 115 -11.78 -21.77 18.98
CA LYS A 115 -11.24 -22.92 19.74
C LYS A 115 -9.98 -22.53 20.52
N HIS A 116 -9.06 -21.81 19.88
CA HIS A 116 -7.83 -21.34 20.51
C HIS A 116 -8.11 -20.42 21.71
N ARG A 117 -9.03 -19.45 21.57
CA ARG A 117 -9.42 -18.58 22.70
C ARG A 117 -10.11 -19.35 23.83
N LYS A 118 -10.89 -20.39 23.52
CA LYS A 118 -11.49 -21.27 24.53
C LYS A 118 -10.41 -22.02 25.31
N HIS A 119 -9.45 -22.60 24.59
CA HIS A 119 -8.32 -23.30 25.18
C HIS A 119 -7.47 -22.40 26.09
N LEU A 120 -7.14 -21.17 25.66
CA LEU A 120 -6.40 -20.23 26.52
C LEU A 120 -7.13 -19.94 27.83
N ARG A 121 -8.47 -19.77 27.79
CA ARG A 121 -9.30 -19.62 28.99
C ARG A 121 -9.28 -20.85 29.89
N GLU A 122 -9.29 -22.05 29.30
CA GLU A 122 -9.22 -23.33 30.03
C GLU A 122 -7.85 -23.53 30.70
N VAL A 123 -6.77 -23.09 30.05
CA VAL A 123 -5.39 -23.18 30.57
C VAL A 123 -5.02 -22.00 31.50
N GLY A 124 -5.89 -20.98 31.60
CA GLY A 124 -5.70 -19.84 32.50
C GLY A 124 -4.68 -18.79 32.02
N VAL A 125 -4.45 -18.71 30.70
CA VAL A 125 -3.57 -17.71 30.06
C VAL A 125 -4.39 -16.57 29.44
#